data_AF-A0A1G3ILB9-F1
#
_entry.id   AF-A0A1G3ILB9-F1
#
_cell.length_a   1.000
_cell.length_b   1.000
_cell.length_c   1.000
_cell.angle_alpha   90.00
_cell.angle_beta   90.00
_cell.angle_gamma   90.00
#
_symmetry.space_group_name_H-M   'P 1'
#
loop_
_entity.id
_entity.type
_entity.pdbx_description
1 polymer ?
#
loop_
_entity_poly.entity_id
_entity_poly.type
_entity_poly.pdbx_seq_one_letter_code
_entity_poly.pdbx_strand_id
1 'polypeptide(L)'
;MTNFERYLSVWVALCIVAGIILGQFLPGVFQAVGAFEIAQVNLPVALLIWLMIIPMLVKIDFGALRQVKEHWRGIGVTLFINWAVKPFTMAALGWLFLGYLFKPYLPADQINSYIAGLILLAAAPCTAMVFVWSNLSNGEPHFTLSQVALNDVIMVFAFAPIVGLLLGLSAITVPWETLLLSVALYIVVPVVIAQVLRRRVLAGYGQTGFDRLLAVLQPVSLVSLLITLVLLFGFQGEQIVEQPLVIAMLAIPILIQVYFNSGLAYMLNRVFGEAHCVAAPSALIGASNFFELAVAAAISLFGFNSGAALATVVGVLVEVPVMLSVVRIVNATRGWYESGHAVRSAASAPAGKA
;
A
#
# COMPACT_ATOMS: atom_id res chain seq x y z
N MET A 1 0.02 -10.27 19.90
CA MET A 1 0.56 -10.63 18.57
C MET A 1 0.59 -12.13 18.45
N THR A 2 -0.06 -12.67 17.43
CA THR A 2 -0.06 -14.12 17.15
C THR A 2 1.34 -14.52 16.65
N ASN A 3 1.79 -15.75 16.89
CA ASN A 3 3.10 -16.22 16.39
C ASN A 3 3.26 -16.00 14.86
N PHE A 4 2.16 -16.05 14.11
CA PHE A 4 2.13 -15.78 12.67
C PHE A 4 2.55 -14.34 12.31
N GLU A 5 2.03 -13.32 13.01
CA GLU A 5 2.34 -11.91 12.75
C GLU A 5 3.83 -11.62 12.97
N ARG A 6 4.43 -12.29 13.97
CA ARG A 6 5.86 -12.18 14.28
C ARG A 6 6.75 -12.69 13.15
N TYR A 7 6.31 -13.71 12.42
CA TYR A 7 7.06 -14.31 11.30
C TYR A 7 6.52 -13.89 9.93
N LEU A 8 5.66 -12.87 9.85
CA LEU A 8 5.05 -12.44 8.58
C LEU A 8 6.09 -12.14 7.51
N SER A 9 7.20 -11.48 7.86
CA SER A 9 8.29 -11.21 6.91
C SER A 9 8.95 -12.47 6.37
N VAL A 10 9.04 -13.52 7.17
CA VAL A 10 9.56 -14.84 6.74
C VAL A 10 8.55 -15.52 5.83
N TRP A 11 7.26 -15.50 6.18
CA TRP A 11 6.20 -16.05 5.33
C TRP A 11 6.13 -15.36 3.97
N VAL A 12 6.22 -14.03 3.94
CA VAL A 12 6.27 -13.26 2.69
C VAL A 12 7.49 -13.65 1.86
N ALA A 13 8.68 -13.74 2.47
CA ALA A 13 9.89 -14.20 1.76
C ALA A 13 9.74 -15.62 1.20
N LEU A 14 9.15 -16.54 1.96
CA LEU A 14 8.86 -17.90 1.49
C LEU A 14 7.84 -17.90 0.34
N CYS A 15 6.80 -17.07 0.40
CA CYS A 15 5.81 -16.93 -0.67
C CYS A 15 6.42 -16.35 -1.96
N ILE A 16 7.34 -15.39 -1.85
CA ILE A 16 8.08 -14.84 -2.99
C ILE A 16 8.91 -15.95 -3.64
N VAL A 17 9.73 -16.65 -2.84
CA VAL A 17 10.60 -17.73 -3.34
C VAL A 17 9.77 -18.85 -3.95
N ALA A 18 8.71 -19.29 -3.25
CA ALA A 18 7.81 -20.32 -3.75
C ALA A 18 7.08 -19.87 -5.03
N GLY A 19 6.61 -18.62 -5.09
CA GLY A 19 5.98 -18.05 -6.27
C GLY A 19 6.90 -18.08 -7.48
N ILE A 20 8.13 -17.57 -7.35
CA ILE A 20 9.13 -17.56 -8.44
C ILE A 20 9.46 -18.98 -8.89
N ILE A 21 9.73 -19.91 -7.96
CA ILE A 21 10.04 -21.31 -8.27
C ILE A 21 8.86 -21.97 -9.00
N LEU A 22 7.66 -21.85 -8.45
CA LEU A 22 6.46 -22.47 -9.05
C LEU A 22 6.14 -21.85 -10.42
N GLY A 23 6.31 -20.54 -10.58
CA GLY A 23 6.14 -19.85 -11.86
C GLY A 23 7.11 -20.36 -12.93
N GLN A 24 8.35 -20.66 -12.54
CA GLN A 24 9.38 -21.19 -13.45
C GLN A 24 9.15 -22.67 -13.82
N PHE A 25 8.76 -23.52 -12.86
CA PHE A 25 8.60 -24.96 -13.09
C PHE A 25 7.21 -25.37 -13.60
N LEU A 26 6.18 -24.58 -13.31
CA LEU A 26 4.78 -24.85 -13.69
C LEU A 26 4.14 -23.66 -14.43
N PRO A 27 4.79 -23.07 -15.45
CA PRO A 27 4.28 -21.87 -16.12
C PRO A 27 2.89 -22.08 -16.73
N GLY A 28 2.59 -23.28 -17.23
CA GLY A 28 1.27 -23.61 -17.79
C GLY A 28 0.14 -23.53 -16.77
N VAL A 29 0.39 -23.81 -15.49
CA VAL A 29 -0.62 -23.67 -14.42
C VAL A 29 -0.94 -22.20 -14.18
N PHE A 30 0.10 -21.35 -14.08
CA PHE A 30 -0.08 -19.92 -13.89
C PHE A 30 -0.70 -19.26 -15.13
N GLN A 31 -0.34 -19.68 -16.35
CA GLN A 31 -1.01 -19.20 -17.56
C GLN A 31 -2.50 -19.60 -17.59
N ALA A 32 -2.85 -20.82 -17.18
CA ALA A 32 -4.25 -21.25 -17.10
C ALA A 32 -5.04 -20.43 -16.07
N VAL A 33 -4.48 -20.19 -14.89
CA VAL A 33 -5.10 -19.33 -13.86
C VAL A 33 -5.18 -17.87 -14.33
N GLY A 34 -4.16 -17.40 -15.06
CA GLY A 34 -4.10 -16.08 -15.69
C GLY A 34 -5.21 -15.87 -16.72
N ALA A 35 -5.52 -16.92 -17.51
CA ALA A 35 -6.54 -16.90 -18.55
C ALA A 35 -7.99 -16.86 -18.03
N PHE A 36 -8.23 -17.10 -16.74
CA PHE A 36 -9.54 -16.88 -16.11
C PHE A 36 -9.79 -15.39 -15.87
N GLU A 37 -9.98 -14.64 -16.96
CA GLU A 37 -10.27 -13.21 -16.93
C GLU A 37 -11.59 -12.85 -17.61
N ILE A 38 -12.26 -11.82 -17.08
CA ILE A 38 -13.40 -11.16 -17.72
C ILE A 38 -13.08 -9.67 -17.80
N ALA A 39 -13.14 -9.09 -19.00
CA ALA A 39 -12.83 -7.67 -19.22
C ALA A 39 -11.47 -7.24 -18.64
N GLN A 40 -10.41 -8.03 -18.89
CA GLN A 40 -9.04 -7.81 -18.38
C GLN A 40 -8.88 -7.90 -16.85
N VAL A 41 -9.91 -8.38 -16.15
CA VAL A 41 -9.87 -8.62 -14.70
C VAL A 41 -9.68 -10.10 -14.46
N ASN A 42 -8.55 -10.48 -13.87
CA ASN A 42 -8.31 -11.85 -13.44
C ASN A 42 -9.20 -12.22 -12.24
N LEU A 43 -10.14 -13.16 -12.45
CA LEU A 43 -11.15 -13.52 -11.45
C LEU A 43 -10.55 -14.17 -10.18
N PRO A 44 -9.62 -15.14 -10.29
CA PRO A 44 -8.95 -15.71 -9.11
C PRO A 44 -8.27 -14.64 -8.25
N VAL A 45 -7.51 -13.74 -8.87
CA VAL A 45 -6.83 -12.65 -8.16
C VAL A 45 -7.84 -11.67 -7.57
N ALA A 46 -8.88 -11.30 -8.31
CA ALA A 46 -9.92 -10.41 -7.79
C ALA A 46 -10.65 -10.98 -6.57
N LEU A 47 -10.97 -12.27 -6.59
CA LEU A 47 -11.58 -12.94 -5.44
C LEU A 47 -10.64 -12.94 -4.23
N LEU A 48 -9.35 -13.23 -4.42
CA LEU A 48 -8.38 -13.21 -3.33
C LEU A 48 -8.19 -11.81 -2.76
N ILE A 49 -8.14 -10.78 -3.61
CA ILE A 49 -8.12 -9.39 -3.19
C ILE A 49 -9.38 -9.06 -2.38
N TRP A 50 -10.56 -9.49 -2.81
CA TRP A 50 -11.79 -9.29 -2.03
C TRP A 50 -11.74 -9.98 -0.67
N LEU A 51 -11.34 -11.26 -0.63
CA LEU A 51 -11.17 -12.03 0.60
C LEU A 51 -10.12 -11.41 1.54
N MET A 52 -9.15 -10.70 1.00
CA MET A 52 -8.13 -9.99 1.76
C MET A 52 -8.63 -8.63 2.28
N ILE A 53 -9.23 -7.81 1.42
CA ILE A 53 -9.61 -6.42 1.69
C ILE A 53 -10.88 -6.34 2.56
N ILE A 54 -11.90 -7.14 2.29
CA ILE A 54 -13.20 -7.05 2.99
C ILE A 54 -13.03 -7.22 4.51
N PRO A 55 -12.32 -8.24 5.04
CA PRO A 55 -12.03 -8.36 6.47
C PRO A 55 -11.46 -7.10 7.11
N MET A 56 -10.58 -6.43 6.36
CA MET A 56 -9.89 -5.26 6.84
C MET A 56 -10.83 -4.04 6.87
N LEU A 57 -11.59 -3.82 5.78
CA LEU A 57 -12.56 -2.74 5.69
C LEU A 57 -13.74 -2.90 6.68
N VAL A 58 -14.06 -4.13 7.08
CA VAL A 58 -15.08 -4.40 8.10
C VAL A 58 -14.68 -3.81 9.46
N LYS A 59 -13.38 -3.73 9.77
CA LYS A 59 -12.86 -3.09 11.00
C LYS A 59 -13.04 -1.58 11.02
N ILE A 60 -13.27 -0.96 9.86
CA ILE A 60 -13.38 0.48 9.73
C ILE A 60 -14.73 0.93 10.25
N ASP A 61 -14.68 1.73 11.32
CA ASP A 61 -15.83 2.46 11.81
C ASP A 61 -15.85 3.88 11.25
N PHE A 62 -16.80 4.16 10.37
CA PHE A 62 -17.05 5.53 9.91
C PHE A 62 -17.49 6.47 11.04
N GLY A 63 -18.00 5.95 12.17
CA GLY A 63 -18.20 6.72 13.39
C GLY A 63 -16.90 7.18 14.05
N ALA A 64 -15.81 6.40 13.89
CA ALA A 64 -14.48 6.77 14.39
C ALA A 64 -13.83 7.91 13.59
N LEU A 65 -14.36 8.30 12.42
CA LEU A 65 -13.96 9.53 11.74
C LEU A 65 -14.15 10.78 12.63
N ARG A 66 -14.99 10.70 13.67
CA ARG A 66 -15.14 11.78 14.66
C ARG A 66 -13.87 11.96 15.52
N GLN A 67 -13.06 10.92 15.68
CA GLN A 67 -11.77 10.92 16.41
C GLN A 67 -10.62 11.51 15.58
N VAL A 68 -10.83 11.75 14.27
CA VAL A 68 -9.84 12.44 13.40
C VAL A 68 -9.42 13.80 13.97
N LYS A 69 -10.31 14.46 14.71
CA LYS A 69 -10.01 15.75 15.35
C LYS A 69 -8.95 15.65 16.44
N GLU A 70 -8.81 14.50 17.10
CA GLU A 70 -7.86 14.33 18.21
C GLU A 70 -6.39 14.30 17.74
N HIS A 71 -6.16 13.81 16.51
CA HIS A 71 -4.82 13.70 15.91
C HIS A 71 -4.73 14.40 14.55
N TRP A 72 -5.41 15.54 14.41
CA TRP A 72 -5.62 16.19 13.12
C TRP A 72 -4.32 16.62 12.43
N ARG A 73 -3.27 17.01 13.18
CA ARG A 73 -1.99 17.44 12.56
C ARG A 73 -1.27 16.22 11.99
N GLY A 74 -1.18 15.14 12.75
CA GLY A 74 -0.63 13.87 12.25
C GLY A 74 -1.39 13.30 11.05
N ILE A 75 -2.72 13.40 11.07
CA ILE A 75 -3.56 12.97 9.94
C ILE A 75 -3.32 13.86 8.72
N GLY A 76 -3.29 15.18 8.91
CA GLY A 76 -3.01 16.14 7.86
C GLY A 76 -1.65 15.92 7.18
N VAL A 77 -0.60 15.67 7.97
CA VAL A 77 0.74 15.32 7.44
C VAL A 77 0.66 14.07 6.60
N THR A 78 0.06 13.00 7.11
CA THR A 78 -0.02 11.72 6.40
C THR A 78 -0.79 11.84 5.09
N LEU A 79 -1.92 12.56 5.08
CA LEU A 79 -2.71 12.79 3.88
C LEU A 79 -1.97 13.64 2.85
N PHE A 80 -1.30 14.70 3.30
CA PHE A 80 -0.47 15.53 2.43
C PHE A 80 0.61 14.69 1.74
N ILE A 81 1.29 13.83 2.50
CA ILE A 81 2.30 12.94 1.95
C ILE A 81 1.68 11.94 0.98
N ASN A 82 0.60 11.25 1.36
CA ASN A 82 -0.02 10.22 0.53
C ASN A 82 -0.59 10.73 -0.79
N TRP A 83 -1.20 11.92 -0.79
CA TRP A 83 -2.00 12.38 -1.93
C TRP A 83 -1.35 13.51 -2.72
N ALA A 84 -0.52 14.35 -2.08
CA ALA A 84 0.11 15.50 -2.74
C ALA A 84 1.61 15.30 -3.00
N VAL A 85 2.33 14.57 -2.15
CA VAL A 85 3.77 14.36 -2.32
C VAL A 85 4.05 13.05 -3.04
N LYS A 86 3.65 11.92 -2.45
CA LYS A 86 4.07 10.58 -2.85
C LYS A 86 3.79 10.26 -4.33
N PRO A 87 2.59 10.50 -4.90
CA PRO A 87 2.33 10.15 -6.30
C PRO A 87 3.16 11.02 -7.26
N PHE A 88 3.27 12.31 -6.95
CA PHE A 88 3.96 13.29 -7.80
C PHE A 88 5.48 13.13 -7.76
N THR A 89 6.06 12.92 -6.57
CA THR A 89 7.49 12.66 -6.47
C THR A 89 7.85 11.32 -7.09
N MET A 90 7.00 10.29 -6.99
CA MET A 90 7.24 9.05 -7.71
C MET A 90 7.18 9.24 -9.23
N ALA A 91 6.23 9.99 -9.76
CA ALA A 91 6.19 10.32 -11.19
C ALA A 91 7.48 11.04 -11.63
N ALA A 92 7.94 12.02 -10.84
CA ALA A 92 9.19 12.74 -11.10
C ALA A 92 10.42 11.81 -11.03
N LEU A 93 10.48 10.91 -10.05
CA LEU A 93 11.53 9.91 -9.91
C LEU A 93 11.52 8.90 -11.06
N GLY A 94 10.34 8.41 -11.47
CA GLY A 94 10.17 7.53 -12.62
C GLY A 94 10.65 8.18 -13.91
N TRP A 95 10.27 9.44 -14.14
CA TRP A 95 10.74 10.22 -15.28
C TRP A 95 12.27 10.42 -15.26
N LEU A 96 12.83 10.82 -14.12
CA LEU A 96 14.26 11.08 -13.99
C LEU A 96 15.09 9.80 -14.13
N PHE A 97 14.74 8.76 -13.40
CA PHE A 97 15.52 7.52 -13.38
C PHE A 97 15.25 6.68 -14.62
N LEU A 98 14.00 6.38 -14.97
CA LEU A 98 13.69 5.47 -16.09
C LEU A 98 13.64 6.20 -17.44
N GLY A 99 13.08 7.41 -17.46
CA GLY A 99 12.93 8.20 -18.69
C GLY A 99 14.22 8.89 -19.15
N TYR A 100 15.17 9.14 -18.24
CA TYR A 100 16.40 9.87 -18.55
C TYR A 100 17.68 9.08 -18.20
N LEU A 101 17.95 8.80 -16.93
CA LEU A 101 19.22 8.21 -16.50
C LEU A 101 19.44 6.77 -16.97
N PHE A 102 18.40 5.94 -16.88
CA PHE A 102 18.45 4.51 -17.20
C PHE A 102 17.90 4.16 -18.58
N LYS A 103 17.43 5.17 -19.33
CA LYS A 103 16.88 5.00 -20.67
C LYS A 103 17.76 4.13 -21.61
N PRO A 104 19.11 4.24 -21.62
CA PRO A 104 19.94 3.39 -22.48
C PRO A 104 19.98 1.92 -22.10
N TYR A 105 19.63 1.59 -20.85
CA TYR A 105 19.71 0.24 -20.27
C TYR A 105 18.35 -0.45 -20.17
N LEU A 106 17.27 0.25 -20.50
CA LEU A 106 15.90 -0.25 -20.41
C LEU A 106 15.33 -0.54 -21.82
N PRO A 107 14.49 -1.58 -21.97
CA PRO A 107 13.74 -1.80 -23.20
C PRO A 107 12.88 -0.58 -23.53
N ALA A 108 13.12 0.04 -24.70
CA ALA A 108 12.54 1.34 -25.05
C ALA A 108 11.01 1.33 -25.10
N ASP A 109 10.41 0.19 -25.43
CA ASP A 109 8.97 -0.07 -25.47
C ASP A 109 8.33 -0.19 -24.08
N GLN A 110 9.11 -0.53 -23.05
CA GLN A 110 8.61 -0.78 -21.70
C GLN A 110 8.81 0.40 -20.73
N ILE A 111 9.64 1.40 -21.07
CA ILE A 111 9.95 2.53 -20.17
C ILE A 111 8.69 3.21 -19.64
N ASN A 112 7.75 3.54 -20.52
CA ASN A 112 6.49 4.16 -20.12
C ASN A 112 5.65 3.22 -19.25
N SER A 113 5.66 1.92 -19.53
CA SER A 113 4.97 0.92 -18.72
C SER A 113 5.57 0.82 -17.32
N TYR A 114 6.90 0.80 -17.18
CA TYR A 114 7.57 0.83 -15.88
C TYR A 114 7.23 2.09 -15.08
N ILE A 115 7.24 3.27 -15.71
CA ILE A 115 6.86 4.54 -15.07
C ILE A 115 5.40 4.48 -14.62
N ALA A 116 4.49 3.96 -15.44
CA ALA A 116 3.09 3.77 -15.07
C ALA A 116 2.93 2.87 -13.84
N GLY A 117 3.67 1.75 -13.78
CA GLY A 117 3.68 0.86 -12.63
C GLY A 117 4.17 1.55 -11.35
N LEU A 118 5.22 2.37 -11.43
CA LEU A 118 5.68 3.17 -10.29
C LEU A 118 4.63 4.18 -9.82
N ILE A 119 3.95 4.86 -10.75
CA ILE A 119 2.87 5.80 -10.44
C ILE A 119 1.70 5.07 -9.77
N LEU A 120 1.26 3.93 -10.31
CA LEU A 120 0.18 3.12 -9.73
C LEU A 120 0.53 2.67 -8.31
N LEU A 121 1.76 2.21 -8.09
CA LEU A 121 2.27 1.82 -6.78
C LEU A 121 2.22 3.00 -5.79
N ALA A 122 2.69 4.18 -6.19
CA ALA A 122 2.74 5.36 -5.34
C ALA A 122 1.39 6.07 -5.17
N ALA A 123 0.43 5.89 -6.07
CA ALA A 123 -0.90 6.46 -5.92
C ALA A 123 -1.79 5.67 -4.94
N ALA A 124 -1.43 4.42 -4.64
CA ALA A 124 -2.20 3.54 -3.77
C ALA A 124 -1.66 3.57 -2.32
N PRO A 125 -2.37 4.18 -1.35
CA PRO A 125 -1.92 4.23 0.04
C PRO A 125 -2.15 2.88 0.72
N CYS A 126 -1.17 2.40 1.49
CA CYS A 126 -1.29 1.12 2.18
C CYS A 126 -2.40 1.13 3.24
N THR A 127 -3.09 0.00 3.34
CA THR A 127 -4.22 -0.19 4.25
C THR A 127 -3.84 -1.22 5.33
N ALA A 128 -3.50 -2.45 4.94
CA ALA A 128 -3.33 -3.55 5.90
C ALA A 128 -2.01 -3.51 6.68
N MET A 129 -0.88 -3.40 5.97
CA MET A 129 0.44 -3.58 6.56
C MET A 129 0.82 -2.46 7.53
N VAL A 130 0.15 -1.30 7.43
CA VAL A 130 0.38 -0.16 8.32
C VAL A 130 0.07 -0.46 9.79
N PHE A 131 -0.83 -1.41 10.09
CA PHE A 131 -1.05 -1.86 11.47
C PHE A 131 0.15 -2.61 12.02
N VAL A 132 0.85 -3.39 11.20
CA VAL A 132 2.10 -4.06 11.59
C VAL A 132 3.18 -3.02 11.87
N TRP A 133 3.33 -2.05 10.98
CA TRP A 133 4.31 -0.95 11.13
C TRP A 133 4.03 -0.10 12.37
N SER A 134 2.77 0.28 12.57
CA SER A 134 2.30 0.99 13.76
C SER A 134 2.62 0.21 15.03
N ASN A 135 2.24 -1.07 15.10
CA ASN A 135 2.55 -1.94 16.25
C ASN A 135 4.06 -2.07 16.53
N LEU A 136 4.90 -2.24 15.50
CA LEU A 136 6.36 -2.33 15.68
C LEU A 136 7.00 -1.02 16.15
N SER A 137 6.30 0.10 15.98
CA SER A 137 6.73 1.42 16.44
C SER A 137 6.05 1.89 17.74
N ASN A 138 5.25 1.04 18.38
CA ASN A 138 4.37 1.40 19.50
C ASN A 138 3.46 2.61 19.17
N GLY A 139 2.92 2.60 17.95
CA GLY A 139 2.03 3.64 17.44
C GLY A 139 0.66 3.61 18.10
N GLU A 140 -0.01 4.76 18.10
CA GLU A 140 -1.36 4.95 18.62
C GLU A 140 -2.40 4.22 17.74
N PRO A 141 -3.12 3.20 18.26
CA PRO A 141 -4.08 2.44 17.49
C PRO A 141 -5.24 3.28 16.95
N HIS A 142 -5.73 4.25 17.72
CA HIS A 142 -6.85 5.11 17.30
C HIS A 142 -6.48 6.00 16.11
N PHE A 143 -5.26 6.56 16.14
CA PHE A 143 -4.69 7.30 15.01
C PHE A 143 -4.59 6.41 13.76
N THR A 144 -4.01 5.22 13.91
CA THR A 144 -3.77 4.30 12.78
C THR A 144 -5.09 3.89 12.12
N LEU A 145 -6.09 3.52 12.93
CA LEU A 145 -7.41 3.13 12.43
C LEU A 145 -8.13 4.29 11.74
N SER A 146 -8.08 5.49 12.31
CA SER A 146 -8.70 6.68 11.71
C SER A 146 -8.02 7.08 10.41
N GLN A 147 -6.70 6.98 10.35
CA GLN A 147 -5.91 7.30 9.15
C GLN A 147 -6.19 6.33 8.01
N VAL A 148 -6.27 5.03 8.29
CA VAL A 148 -6.64 4.01 7.30
C VAL A 148 -8.04 4.28 6.76
N ALA A 149 -9.01 4.47 7.65
CA ALA A 149 -10.39 4.77 7.27
C ALA A 149 -10.48 5.98 6.33
N LEU A 150 -9.75 7.05 6.66
CA LEU A 150 -9.75 8.27 5.86
C LEU A 150 -9.04 8.10 4.51
N ASN A 151 -7.92 7.37 4.48
CA ASN A 151 -7.24 7.02 3.23
C ASN A 151 -8.16 6.22 2.31
N ASP A 152 -8.88 5.22 2.82
CA ASP A 152 -9.78 4.38 2.01
C ASP A 152 -10.92 5.18 1.40
N VAL A 153 -11.50 6.11 2.17
CA VAL A 153 -12.54 7.02 1.65
C VAL A 153 -11.98 7.93 0.56
N ILE A 154 -10.83 8.55 0.80
CA ILE A 154 -10.22 9.44 -0.20
C ILE A 154 -9.83 8.65 -1.44
N MET A 155 -9.36 7.42 -1.30
CA MET A 155 -8.93 6.55 -2.40
C MET A 155 -10.06 6.27 -3.41
N VAL A 156 -11.31 6.12 -2.96
CA VAL A 156 -12.48 5.96 -3.85
C VAL A 156 -12.58 7.11 -4.86
N PHE A 157 -12.26 8.33 -4.46
CA PHE A 157 -12.44 9.53 -5.29
C PHE A 157 -11.15 10.06 -5.90
N ALA A 158 -10.01 9.89 -5.22
CA ALA A 158 -8.74 10.51 -5.59
C ALA A 158 -7.84 9.59 -6.43
N PHE A 159 -7.93 8.27 -6.27
CA PHE A 159 -7.02 7.32 -6.93
C PHE A 159 -7.09 7.43 -8.46
N ALA A 160 -8.27 7.23 -9.06
CA ALA A 160 -8.40 7.30 -10.52
C ALA A 160 -8.05 8.68 -11.10
N PRO A 161 -8.52 9.81 -10.54
CA PRO A 161 -8.14 11.13 -11.05
C PRO A 161 -6.64 11.42 -10.96
N ILE A 162 -5.98 11.09 -9.84
CA ILE A 162 -4.53 11.32 -9.68
C ILE A 162 -3.73 10.45 -10.64
N VAL A 163 -4.08 9.15 -10.73
CA VAL A 163 -3.43 8.23 -11.69
C VAL A 163 -3.64 8.71 -13.12
N GLY A 164 -4.87 9.05 -13.50
CA GLY A 164 -5.19 9.55 -14.84
C GLY A 164 -4.43 10.84 -15.17
N LEU A 165 -4.33 11.78 -14.23
CA LEU A 165 -3.54 12.99 -14.38
C LEU A 165 -2.05 12.68 -14.59
N LEU A 166 -1.45 11.86 -13.72
CA LEU A 166 -0.01 11.59 -13.76
C LEU A 166 0.41 10.74 -14.96
N LEU A 167 -0.43 9.78 -15.37
CA LEU A 167 -0.23 9.03 -16.61
C LEU A 167 -0.37 9.94 -17.84
N GLY A 168 -1.36 10.84 -17.86
CA GLY A 168 -1.55 11.82 -18.92
C GLY A 168 -0.36 12.79 -19.04
N LEU A 169 0.18 13.28 -17.92
CA LEU A 169 1.40 14.10 -17.89
C LEU A 169 2.64 13.35 -18.39
N SER A 170 2.64 12.02 -18.27
CA SER A 170 3.70 11.14 -18.79
C SER A 170 3.48 10.73 -20.25
N ALA A 171 2.51 11.33 -20.95
CA ALA A 171 2.09 10.98 -22.31
C ALA A 171 1.69 9.50 -22.49
N ILE A 172 1.16 8.88 -21.44
CA ILE A 172 0.66 7.50 -21.44
C ILE A 172 -0.85 7.55 -21.65
N THR A 173 -1.35 6.81 -22.64
CA THR A 173 -2.79 6.73 -22.92
C THR A 173 -3.53 6.14 -21.73
N VAL A 174 -4.49 6.88 -21.17
CA VAL A 174 -5.26 6.46 -20.00
C VAL A 174 -6.51 5.69 -20.44
N PRO A 175 -6.62 4.38 -20.14
CA PRO A 175 -7.84 3.63 -20.41
C PRO A 175 -8.85 3.91 -19.28
N TRP A 176 -9.59 5.02 -19.40
CA TRP A 176 -10.52 5.47 -18.36
C TRP A 176 -11.59 4.43 -18.02
N GLU A 177 -12.10 3.69 -19.00
CA GLU A 177 -13.07 2.61 -18.77
C GLU A 177 -12.50 1.54 -17.84
N THR A 178 -11.31 1.02 -18.14
CA THR A 178 -10.63 0.00 -17.34
C THR A 178 -10.19 0.53 -15.97
N LEU A 179 -9.75 1.79 -15.89
CA LEU A 179 -9.34 2.42 -14.64
C LEU A 179 -10.55 2.61 -13.70
N LEU A 180 -11.67 3.10 -14.21
CA LEU A 180 -12.91 3.26 -13.45
C LEU A 180 -13.49 1.90 -13.06
N LEU A 181 -13.45 0.90 -13.95
CA LEU A 181 -13.84 -0.47 -13.64
C LEU A 181 -12.97 -1.04 -12.50
N SER A 182 -11.66 -0.80 -12.54
CA SER A 182 -10.73 -1.25 -11.50
C SER A 182 -11.04 -0.60 -10.15
N VAL A 183 -11.33 0.71 -10.12
CA VAL A 183 -11.76 1.40 -8.88
C VAL A 183 -13.09 0.84 -8.38
N ALA A 184 -14.06 0.65 -9.26
CA ALA A 184 -15.36 0.11 -8.89
C ALA A 184 -15.21 -1.30 -8.28
N LEU A 185 -14.43 -2.18 -8.93
CA LEU A 185 -14.27 -3.57 -8.55
C LEU A 185 -13.39 -3.76 -7.32
N TYR A 186 -12.24 -3.09 -7.24
CA TYR A 186 -11.23 -3.33 -6.20
C TYR A 186 -11.38 -2.41 -4.99
N ILE A 187 -12.15 -1.33 -5.10
CA ILE A 187 -12.35 -0.37 -4.01
C ILE A 187 -13.82 -0.26 -3.63
N VAL A 188 -14.69 0.18 -4.56
CA VAL A 188 -16.09 0.49 -4.22
C VAL A 188 -16.86 -0.75 -3.76
N VAL A 189 -16.79 -1.85 -4.51
CA VAL A 189 -17.51 -3.08 -4.18
C VAL A 189 -17.08 -3.66 -2.81
N PRO A 190 -15.76 -3.85 -2.52
CA PRO A 190 -15.31 -4.29 -1.20
C PRO A 190 -15.76 -3.36 -0.06
N VAL A 191 -15.71 -2.04 -0.24
CA VAL A 191 -16.18 -1.06 0.76
C VAL A 191 -17.68 -1.25 1.02
N VAL A 192 -18.50 -1.36 -0.02
CA VAL A 192 -19.95 -1.57 0.13
C VAL A 192 -20.24 -2.87 0.87
N ILE A 193 -19.61 -3.99 0.47
CA ILE A 193 -19.80 -5.29 1.12
C ILE A 193 -19.39 -5.23 2.59
N ALA A 194 -18.21 -4.68 2.88
CA ALA A 194 -17.69 -4.55 4.23
C ALA A 194 -18.61 -3.73 5.14
N GLN A 195 -19.13 -2.61 4.63
CA GLN A 195 -20.02 -1.74 5.41
C GLN A 195 -21.41 -2.33 5.61
N VAL A 196 -21.97 -3.02 4.60
CA VAL A 196 -23.22 -3.76 4.76
C VAL A 196 -23.07 -4.88 5.79
N LEU A 197 -21.97 -5.64 5.71
CA LEU A 197 -21.68 -6.73 6.65
C LEU A 197 -21.51 -6.21 8.08
N ARG A 198 -20.70 -5.16 8.28
CA ARG A 198 -20.50 -4.51 9.58
C ARG A 198 -21.83 -4.06 10.18
N ARG A 199 -22.65 -3.31 9.42
CA ARG A 199 -23.95 -2.79 9.89
C ARG A 199 -24.90 -3.91 10.29
N ARG A 200 -25.01 -4.97 9.48
CA ARG A 200 -25.89 -6.11 9.77
C ARG A 200 -25.47 -6.86 11.03
N VAL A 201 -24.18 -7.11 11.21
CA VAL A 201 -23.68 -7.85 12.37
C VAL A 201 -23.78 -7.04 13.65
N LEU A 202 -23.46 -5.74 13.63
CA LEU A 202 -23.64 -4.87 14.79
C LEU A 202 -25.12 -4.71 15.16
N ALA A 203 -26.01 -4.57 14.18
CA ALA A 203 -27.44 -4.45 14.44
C ALA A 203 -28.09 -5.74 14.98
N GLY A 204 -27.62 -6.91 14.54
CA GLY A 204 -28.18 -8.20 14.95
C GLY A 204 -27.54 -8.81 16.20
N TYR A 205 -26.22 -8.68 16.36
CA TYR A 205 -25.44 -9.43 17.36
C TYR A 205 -24.57 -8.54 18.27
N GLY A 206 -24.63 -7.22 18.10
CA GLY A 206 -23.86 -6.26 18.88
C GLY A 206 -22.34 -6.43 18.74
N GLN A 207 -21.59 -5.84 19.68
CA GLN A 207 -20.13 -5.86 19.67
C GLN A 207 -19.56 -7.28 19.76
N THR A 208 -20.15 -8.15 20.59
CA THR A 208 -19.69 -9.52 20.76
C THR A 208 -19.79 -10.36 19.48
N GLY A 209 -20.85 -10.18 18.69
CA GLY A 209 -20.98 -10.83 17.38
C GLY A 209 -19.98 -10.29 16.36
N PHE A 210 -19.71 -8.99 16.41
CA PHE A 210 -18.71 -8.35 15.56
C PHE A 210 -17.29 -8.83 15.87
N ASP A 211 -16.92 -8.93 17.15
CA ASP A 211 -15.60 -9.43 17.55
C ASP A 211 -15.40 -10.91 17.13
N ARG A 212 -16.46 -11.73 17.20
CA ARG A 212 -16.45 -13.11 16.67
C ARG A 212 -16.26 -13.15 15.16
N LEU A 213 -16.96 -12.28 14.41
CA LEU A 213 -16.77 -12.16 12.97
C LEU A 213 -15.31 -11.80 12.65
N LEU A 214 -14.73 -10.82 13.34
CA LEU A 214 -13.35 -10.40 13.13
C LEU A 214 -12.35 -11.54 13.41
N ALA A 215 -12.59 -12.35 14.45
CA ALA A 215 -11.75 -13.50 14.76
C ALA A 215 -11.73 -14.56 13.64
N VAL A 216 -12.83 -14.70 12.89
CA VAL A 216 -12.92 -15.61 11.73
C VAL A 216 -12.34 -14.98 10.47
N LEU A 217 -12.59 -13.68 10.23
CA LEU A 217 -12.17 -13.00 9.01
C LEU A 217 -10.66 -12.69 8.97
N GLN A 218 -10.01 -12.49 10.12
CA GLN A 218 -8.59 -12.14 10.17
C GLN A 218 -7.65 -13.24 9.60
N PRO A 219 -7.80 -14.52 9.95
CA PRO A 219 -7.02 -15.60 9.32
C PRO A 219 -7.27 -15.71 7.80
N VAL A 220 -8.51 -15.52 7.34
CA VAL A 220 -8.85 -15.57 5.91
C VAL A 220 -8.09 -14.50 5.15
N SER A 221 -8.08 -13.27 5.65
CA SER A 221 -7.34 -12.16 5.02
C SER A 221 -5.85 -12.46 4.88
N LEU A 222 -5.22 -13.01 5.92
CA LEU A 222 -3.80 -13.37 5.90
C LEU A 222 -3.49 -14.52 4.94
N VAL A 223 -4.34 -15.55 4.89
CA VAL A 223 -4.15 -16.66 3.94
C VAL A 223 -4.34 -16.18 2.51
N SER A 224 -5.36 -15.37 2.24
CA SER A 224 -5.60 -14.78 0.92
C SER A 224 -4.46 -13.86 0.48
N LEU A 225 -3.88 -13.08 1.39
CA LEU A 225 -2.68 -12.28 1.16
C LEU A 225 -1.50 -13.16 0.70
N LEU A 226 -1.19 -14.23 1.44
CA LEU A 226 -0.07 -15.12 1.10
C LEU A 226 -0.29 -15.86 -0.23
N ILE A 227 -1.51 -16.34 -0.49
CA ILE A 227 -1.85 -16.98 -1.77
C ILE A 227 -1.73 -15.97 -2.91
N THR A 228 -2.20 -14.74 -2.72
CA THR A 228 -2.07 -13.65 -3.70
C THR A 228 -0.60 -13.40 -4.00
N LEU A 229 0.27 -13.31 -2.99
CA LEU A 229 1.71 -13.15 -3.19
C LEU A 229 2.29 -14.29 -4.03
N VAL A 230 2.00 -15.55 -3.69
CA VAL A 230 2.47 -16.71 -4.48
C VAL A 230 2.00 -16.61 -5.94
N LEU A 231 0.75 -16.22 -6.17
CA LEU A 231 0.21 -16.04 -7.52
C LEU A 231 0.89 -14.89 -8.27
N LEU A 232 1.01 -13.71 -7.67
CA LEU A 232 1.62 -12.55 -8.30
C LEU A 232 3.09 -12.80 -8.67
N PHE A 233 3.86 -13.41 -7.77
CA PHE A 233 5.25 -13.78 -8.04
C PHE A 233 5.38 -14.96 -9.00
N GLY A 234 4.39 -15.86 -9.03
CA GLY A 234 4.33 -16.93 -10.02
C GLY A 234 4.01 -16.43 -11.42
N PHE A 235 3.13 -15.45 -11.57
CA PHE A 235 2.86 -14.80 -12.86
C PHE A 235 4.06 -14.03 -13.40
N GLN A 236 4.92 -13.50 -12.52
CA GLN A 236 6.11 -12.72 -12.88
C GLN A 236 7.41 -13.52 -12.76
N GLY A 237 7.35 -14.83 -12.49
CA GLY A 237 8.53 -15.61 -12.13
C GLY A 237 9.60 -15.61 -13.23
N GLU A 238 9.18 -15.72 -14.48
CA GLU A 238 10.06 -15.70 -15.66
C GLU A 238 10.72 -14.32 -15.83
N GLN A 239 9.93 -13.25 -15.80
CA GLN A 239 10.41 -11.87 -15.93
C GLN A 239 11.38 -11.49 -14.81
N ILE A 240 11.14 -11.98 -13.59
CA ILE A 240 12.01 -11.71 -12.44
C ILE A 240 13.41 -12.32 -12.64
N VAL A 241 13.48 -13.52 -13.21
CA VAL A 241 14.74 -14.24 -13.44
C VAL A 241 15.48 -13.68 -14.66
N GLU A 242 14.76 -13.30 -15.71
CA GLU A 242 15.34 -12.78 -16.96
C GLU A 242 15.84 -11.34 -16.85
N GLN A 243 15.23 -10.50 -16.00
CA GLN A 243 15.49 -9.06 -15.96
C GLN A 243 16.02 -8.53 -14.60
N PRO A 244 17.05 -9.13 -13.98
CA PRO A 244 17.54 -8.72 -12.66
C PRO A 244 18.09 -7.28 -12.64
N LEU A 245 18.69 -6.83 -13.76
CA LEU A 245 19.20 -5.46 -13.87
C LEU A 245 18.05 -4.44 -13.88
N VAL A 246 16.94 -4.76 -14.55
CA VAL A 246 15.74 -3.91 -14.56
C VAL A 246 15.15 -3.79 -13.16
N ILE A 247 15.06 -4.91 -12.43
CA ILE A 247 14.60 -4.91 -11.02
C ILE A 247 15.48 -4.00 -10.16
N ALA A 248 16.80 -4.08 -10.29
CA ALA A 248 17.72 -3.22 -9.55
C ALA A 248 17.50 -1.73 -9.90
N MET A 249 17.31 -1.41 -11.19
CA MET A 249 17.02 -0.05 -11.64
C MET A 249 15.68 0.48 -11.13
N LEU A 250 14.64 -0.37 -11.06
CA LEU A 250 13.33 -0.03 -10.49
C LEU A 250 13.39 0.14 -8.97
N ALA A 251 14.22 -0.64 -8.29
CA ALA A 251 14.39 -0.56 -6.84
C ALA A 251 14.96 0.80 -6.39
N ILE A 252 15.81 1.45 -7.19
CA ILE A 252 16.44 2.74 -6.86
C ILE A 252 15.40 3.85 -6.59
N PRO A 253 14.49 4.21 -7.53
CA PRO A 253 13.48 5.22 -7.26
C PRO A 253 12.54 4.81 -6.12
N ILE A 254 12.20 3.53 -5.99
CA ILE A 254 11.36 3.03 -4.88
C ILE A 254 12.04 3.26 -3.53
N LEU A 255 13.33 2.94 -3.40
CA LEU A 255 14.12 3.15 -2.20
C LEU A 255 14.17 4.62 -1.80
N ILE A 256 14.52 5.48 -2.76
CA ILE A 256 14.57 6.93 -2.54
C ILE A 256 13.21 7.42 -2.07
N GLN A 257 12.13 6.99 -2.72
CA GLN A 257 10.78 7.39 -2.41
C GLN A 257 10.35 6.99 -0.98
N VAL A 258 10.64 5.75 -0.56
CA VAL A 258 10.28 5.27 0.78
C VAL A 258 10.99 6.06 1.88
N TYR A 259 12.31 6.26 1.75
CA TYR A 259 13.08 7.05 2.73
C TYR A 259 12.70 8.54 2.70
N PHE A 260 12.47 9.09 1.51
CA PHE A 260 12.06 10.48 1.35
C PHE A 260 10.70 10.74 2.01
N ASN A 261 9.69 9.94 1.70
CA ASN A 261 8.34 10.13 2.24
C ASN A 261 8.30 9.90 3.75
N SER A 262 8.94 8.83 4.25
CA SER A 262 8.99 8.57 5.69
C SER A 262 9.77 9.65 6.43
N GLY A 263 10.92 10.07 5.90
CA GLY A 263 11.73 11.14 6.47
C GLY A 263 10.98 12.48 6.50
N LEU A 264 10.38 12.88 5.38
CA LEU A 264 9.61 14.11 5.27
C LEU A 264 8.40 14.09 6.21
N ALA A 265 7.61 13.01 6.22
CA ALA A 265 6.48 12.85 7.14
C ALA A 265 6.92 12.93 8.61
N TYR A 266 8.01 12.24 8.97
CA TYR A 266 8.53 12.25 10.34
C TYR A 266 9.00 13.65 10.75
N MET A 267 9.71 14.37 9.88
CA MET A 267 10.15 15.74 10.12
C MET A 267 8.97 16.71 10.22
N LEU A 268 7.98 16.62 9.34
CA LEU A 268 6.79 17.46 9.38
C LEU A 268 6.00 17.26 10.67
N ASN A 269 5.76 16.01 11.08
CA ASN A 269 5.13 15.73 12.37
C ASN A 269 5.91 16.36 13.54
N ARG A 270 7.25 16.31 13.49
CA ARG A 270 8.09 16.93 14.53
C ARG A 270 7.92 18.45 14.56
N VAL A 271 7.81 19.08 13.40
CA VAL A 271 7.58 20.54 13.27
C VAL A 271 6.18 20.92 13.78
N PHE A 272 5.17 20.09 13.52
CA PHE A 272 3.81 20.31 14.02
C PHE A 272 3.61 19.92 15.50
N GLY A 273 4.65 19.38 16.14
CA GLY A 273 4.68 19.06 17.56
C GLY A 273 3.88 17.81 17.93
N GLU A 274 3.69 16.88 17.00
CA GLU A 274 2.98 15.63 17.25
C GLU A 274 3.78 14.70 18.16
N ALA A 275 3.08 13.86 18.92
CA ALA A 275 3.71 12.85 19.76
C ALA A 275 4.36 11.75 18.91
N HIS A 276 5.45 11.16 19.39
CA HIS A 276 6.15 10.09 18.64
C HIS A 276 5.24 8.90 18.30
N CYS A 277 4.33 8.53 19.20
CA CYS A 277 3.34 7.47 18.97
C CYS A 277 2.34 7.78 17.84
N VAL A 278 2.20 9.04 17.41
CA VAL A 278 1.40 9.44 16.25
C VAL A 278 2.30 9.66 15.02
N ALA A 279 3.45 10.30 15.22
CA ALA A 279 4.39 10.63 14.17
C ALA A 279 5.05 9.40 13.52
N ALA A 280 5.37 8.38 14.32
CA ALA A 280 5.94 7.14 13.84
C ALA A 280 4.99 6.39 12.89
N PRO A 281 3.74 6.06 13.27
CA PRO A 281 2.80 5.46 12.33
C PRO A 281 2.45 6.41 11.18
N SER A 282 2.37 7.73 11.40
CA SER A 282 2.16 8.71 10.31
C SER A 282 3.24 8.60 9.22
N ALA A 283 4.51 8.54 9.62
CA ALA A 283 5.62 8.41 8.69
C ALA A 283 5.62 7.08 7.94
N LEU A 284 5.29 5.99 8.64
CA LEU A 284 5.24 4.65 8.06
C LEU A 284 4.05 4.50 7.10
N ILE A 285 2.88 5.03 7.45
CA ILE A 285 1.69 5.07 6.57
C ILE A 285 1.99 5.92 5.34
N GLY A 286 2.63 7.08 5.53
CA GLY A 286 3.01 7.99 4.45
C GLY A 286 3.94 7.38 3.41
N ALA A 287 4.76 6.41 3.81
CA ALA A 287 5.73 5.75 2.92
C ALA A 287 5.22 4.43 2.32
N SER A 288 4.27 3.75 2.98
CA SER A 288 3.81 2.42 2.57
C SER A 288 2.85 2.47 1.37
N ASN A 289 2.88 1.44 0.53
CA ASN A 289 2.04 1.30 -0.66
C ASN A 289 1.05 0.14 -0.55
N PHE A 290 -0.04 0.24 -1.29
CA PHE A 290 -1.02 -0.82 -1.43
C PHE A 290 -0.73 -1.64 -2.68
N PHE A 291 0.17 -2.60 -2.55
CA PHE A 291 0.70 -3.32 -3.69
C PHE A 291 -0.34 -4.19 -4.39
N GLU A 292 -1.28 -4.80 -3.68
CA GLU A 292 -2.27 -5.71 -4.28
C GLU A 292 -3.20 -4.96 -5.24
N LEU A 293 -3.67 -3.78 -4.80
CA LEU A 293 -4.46 -2.89 -5.65
C LEU A 293 -3.61 -2.38 -6.83
N ALA A 294 -2.36 -1.98 -6.58
CA ALA A 294 -1.47 -1.47 -7.63
C ALA A 294 -1.16 -2.52 -8.69
N VAL A 295 -0.82 -3.75 -8.29
CA VAL A 295 -0.55 -4.88 -9.18
C VAL A 295 -1.81 -5.25 -9.96
N ALA A 296 -2.97 -5.32 -9.30
CA ALA A 296 -4.23 -5.62 -9.98
C ALA A 296 -4.61 -4.56 -11.01
N ALA A 297 -4.45 -3.27 -10.67
CA ALA A 297 -4.66 -2.18 -11.61
C ALA A 297 -3.63 -2.18 -12.75
N ALA A 298 -2.36 -2.50 -12.47
CA ALA A 298 -1.33 -2.60 -13.50
C ALA A 298 -1.62 -3.73 -14.50
N ILE A 299 -2.03 -4.90 -14.00
CA ILE A 299 -2.41 -6.04 -14.84
C ILE A 299 -3.67 -5.73 -15.65
N SER A 300 -4.69 -5.11 -15.06
CA SER A 300 -5.91 -4.78 -15.80
C SER A 300 -5.69 -3.75 -16.90
N LEU A 301 -4.80 -2.77 -16.66
CA LEU A 301 -4.52 -1.69 -17.60
C LEU A 301 -3.50 -2.06 -18.68
N PHE A 302 -2.48 -2.85 -18.33
CA PHE A 302 -1.31 -3.09 -19.18
C PHE A 302 -1.03 -4.57 -19.46
N GLY A 303 -1.70 -5.49 -18.76
CA GLY A 303 -1.51 -6.93 -18.89
C GLY A 303 -0.37 -7.50 -18.02
N PHE A 304 -0.32 -8.84 -17.92
CA PHE A 304 0.65 -9.57 -17.09
C PHE A 304 2.10 -9.35 -17.52
N ASN A 305 2.39 -9.36 -18.82
CA ASN A 305 3.76 -9.25 -19.33
C ASN A 305 4.29 -7.81 -19.42
N SER A 306 3.59 -6.86 -18.80
CA SER A 306 3.93 -5.44 -18.87
C SER A 306 4.99 -5.02 -17.86
N GLY A 307 5.77 -4.01 -18.21
CA GLY A 307 6.67 -3.35 -17.27
C GLY A 307 5.94 -2.76 -16.07
N ALA A 308 4.69 -2.34 -16.23
CA ALA A 308 3.86 -1.83 -15.13
C ALA A 308 3.63 -2.90 -14.07
N ALA A 309 3.23 -4.11 -14.48
CA ALA A 309 3.02 -5.23 -13.57
C ALA A 309 4.33 -5.62 -12.88
N LEU A 310 5.44 -5.71 -13.61
CA LEU A 310 6.76 -5.98 -13.01
C LEU A 310 7.15 -4.91 -11.97
N ALA A 311 7.01 -3.62 -12.29
CA ALA A 311 7.37 -2.52 -11.39
C ALA A 311 6.58 -2.55 -10.07
N THR A 312 5.29 -2.87 -10.12
CA THR A 312 4.47 -3.02 -8.91
C THR A 312 4.89 -4.21 -8.04
N VAL A 313 5.29 -5.33 -8.65
CA VAL A 313 5.82 -6.51 -7.94
C VAL A 313 7.20 -6.25 -7.34
N VAL A 314 8.08 -5.53 -8.06
CA VAL A 314 9.37 -5.05 -7.52
C VAL A 314 9.16 -4.14 -6.32
N GLY A 315 8.10 -3.32 -6.33
CA GLY A 315 7.62 -2.58 -5.16
C GLY A 315 7.55 -3.46 -3.92
N VAL A 316 6.88 -4.60 -3.99
CA VAL A 316 6.73 -5.54 -2.87
C VAL A 316 8.05 -6.10 -2.39
N LEU A 317 8.93 -6.50 -3.33
CA LEU A 317 10.26 -7.05 -3.01
C LEU A 317 11.10 -6.06 -2.20
N VAL A 318 11.05 -4.78 -2.58
CA VAL A 318 11.87 -3.72 -2.01
C VAL A 318 11.24 -3.15 -0.74
N GLU A 319 9.92 -2.98 -0.72
CA GLU A 319 9.24 -2.22 0.33
C GLU A 319 9.35 -2.89 1.70
N VAL A 320 9.11 -4.20 1.81
CA VAL A 320 9.11 -4.91 3.10
C VAL A 320 10.43 -4.75 3.88
N PRO A 321 11.62 -5.06 3.31
CA PRO A 321 12.88 -4.90 4.05
C PRO A 321 13.18 -3.43 4.37
N VAL A 322 12.83 -2.52 3.47
CA VAL A 322 13.09 -1.09 3.64
C VAL A 322 12.20 -0.51 4.73
N MET A 323 10.91 -0.85 4.75
CA MET A 323 9.98 -0.45 5.80
C MET A 323 10.43 -0.94 7.18
N LEU A 324 10.91 -2.18 7.29
CA LEU A 324 11.51 -2.68 8.53
C LEU A 324 12.74 -1.87 8.96
N SER A 325 13.56 -1.41 8.02
CA SER A 325 14.68 -0.52 8.32
C SER A 325 14.21 0.86 8.78
N VAL A 326 13.16 1.43 8.17
CA VAL A 326 12.57 2.71 8.57
C VAL A 326 11.97 2.62 9.97
N VAL A 327 11.26 1.53 10.30
CA VAL A 327 10.75 1.25 11.66
C VAL A 327 11.90 1.28 12.67
N ARG A 328 13.02 0.62 12.37
CA ARG A 328 14.21 0.65 13.24
C ARG A 328 14.76 2.05 13.42
N ILE A 329 14.85 2.84 12.35
CA ILE A 329 15.33 4.23 12.38
C ILE A 329 14.40 5.11 13.24
N VAL A 330 13.09 5.04 13.02
CA VAL A 330 12.09 5.82 13.77
C VAL A 330 12.11 5.47 15.26
N ASN A 331 12.26 4.18 15.61
CA ASN A 331 12.37 3.75 17.00
C ASN A 331 13.68 4.19 17.65
N ALA A 332 14.81 4.05 16.96
CA ALA A 332 16.13 4.44 17.47
C ALA A 332 16.27 5.96 17.64
N THR A 333 15.58 6.75 16.81
CA THR A 333 15.63 8.22 16.84
C THR A 333 14.58 8.86 17.74
N ARG A 334 13.84 8.08 18.53
CA ARG A 334 12.77 8.58 19.42
C ARG A 334 13.25 9.69 20.36
N GLY A 335 14.40 9.52 21.02
CA GLY A 335 14.94 10.54 21.92
C GLY A 335 15.31 11.85 21.21
N TRP A 336 15.88 11.76 20.00
CA TRP A 336 16.10 12.94 19.16
C TRP A 336 14.77 13.59 18.79
N TYR A 337 13.78 12.82 18.37
CA TYR A 337 12.47 13.32 17.97
C TYR A 337 11.79 14.12 19.11
N GLU A 338 11.68 13.50 20.29
CA GLU A 338 11.03 14.07 21.48
C GLU A 338 11.77 15.31 22.03
N SER A 339 13.07 15.46 21.75
CA SER A 339 13.82 16.67 22.11
C SER A 339 13.45 17.92 21.29
N GLY A 340 12.65 17.77 20.22
CA GLY A 340 12.27 18.88 19.33
C GLY A 340 11.46 19.96 20.05
N HIS A 341 11.78 21.23 19.80
CA HIS A 341 11.14 22.36 20.49
C HIS A 341 9.61 22.34 20.39
N ALA A 342 9.05 22.12 19.19
CA ALA A 342 7.61 22.05 18.98
C ALA A 342 6.94 20.89 19.74
N VAL A 343 7.59 19.71 19.75
CA VAL A 343 7.11 18.52 20.47
C VAL A 343 7.11 18.77 21.98
N ARG A 344 8.21 19.33 22.53
CA ARG A 344 8.30 19.66 23.96
C ARG A 344 7.29 20.73 24.36
N SER A 345 7.11 21.76 23.52
CA SER A 345 6.14 22.83 23.76
C SER A 345 4.71 22.27 23.79
N ALA A 346 4.36 21.40 22.84
CA ALA A 346 3.04 20.75 22.79
C ALA A 346 2.81 19.84 24.01
N ALA A 347 3.83 19.07 24.42
CA ALA A 347 3.74 18.22 25.61
C ALA A 347 3.60 19.01 26.93
N SER A 348 4.11 20.25 26.97
CA SER A 348 4.00 21.14 28.15
C SER A 348 2.72 21.99 28.18
N ALA A 349 1.91 21.98 27.11
CA ALA A 349 0.68 22.75 27.06
C ALA A 349 -0.39 22.13 27.99
N PRO A 350 -1.08 22.93 28.81
CA PRO A 350 -2.15 22.40 29.67
C PRO A 350 -3.26 21.78 28.80
N ALA A 351 -3.67 20.56 29.17
CA ALA A 351 -4.70 19.80 28.46
C ALA A 351 -6.00 20.63 28.36
N GLY A 352 -6.28 21.18 27.17
CA GLY A 352 -7.44 22.05 26.94
C GLY A 352 -7.31 23.08 25.82
N LYS A 353 -6.12 23.27 25.21
CA LYS A 353 -5.94 24.16 24.05
C LYS A 353 -4.96 23.63 22.99
N ALA A 354 -5.17 22.41 22.49
CA ALA A 354 -4.41 21.86 21.36
C ALA A 354 -5.29 21.54 20.15
#